data_AF-A0A842Q2V3-F1
#
_entry.id   AF-A0A842Q2V3-F1
#
_cell.length_a   1.000
_cell.length_b   1.000
_cell.length_c   1.000
_cell.angle_alpha   90.00
_cell.angle_beta   90.00
_cell.angle_gamma   90.00
#
_symmetry.space_group_name_H-M   'P 1'
#
loop_
_entity.id
_entity.type
_entity.pdbx_description
1 polymer ?
#
loop_
_entity_poly.entity_id
_entity_poly.type
_entity_poly.pdbx_seq_one_letter_code
_entity_poly.pdbx_strand_id
1 'polypeptide(L)'
;MLLVFISGLAFISQNPIKQVYATENTTRSETNPALVFFLTNPTGNFNATGSISSLVIVSSNNNNRTANPQYILSGDWNILASNGNITDFSANFTMVSVNGTDRHMHSITNFSSNVVAPLILDIHGTTFTGESDITADGNITWHTIQTTVTIARQDTIRITFDHNDLNNHFQNQPIYGIVSSIQEYEETT
;
A
#
# COMPACT_ATOMS: atom_id res chain seq x y z
N MET A 1 55.91 8.74 -5.56
CA MET A 1 55.01 9.47 -6.47
C MET A 1 53.74 8.63 -6.58
N LEU A 2 52.70 9.05 -5.86
CA LEU A 2 51.49 8.28 -5.59
C LEU A 2 50.45 8.58 -6.68
N LEU A 3 50.04 7.56 -7.44
CA LEU A 3 48.85 7.63 -8.29
C LEU A 3 47.61 7.52 -7.41
N VAL A 4 46.77 8.55 -7.42
CA VAL A 4 45.43 8.53 -6.81
C VAL A 4 44.45 8.15 -7.91
N PHE A 5 43.80 6.99 -7.77
CA PHE A 5 42.58 6.67 -8.51
C PHE A 5 41.40 7.22 -7.72
N ILE A 6 40.66 8.18 -8.30
CA ILE A 6 39.37 8.63 -7.76
C ILE A 6 38.35 7.54 -8.14
N SER A 7 37.88 6.81 -7.13
CA SER A 7 36.86 5.78 -7.27
C SER A 7 35.48 6.39 -7.57
N GLY A 8 34.69 5.60 -8.30
CA GLY A 8 33.49 6.03 -9.01
C GLY A 8 32.39 6.65 -8.15
N LEU A 9 31.72 7.62 -8.77
CA LEU A 9 30.41 8.12 -8.37
C LEU A 9 29.43 6.95 -8.32
N ALA A 10 28.94 6.62 -7.13
CA ALA A 10 27.75 5.80 -6.96
C ALA A 10 26.55 6.60 -7.49
N PHE A 11 25.97 6.18 -8.62
CA PHE A 11 24.65 6.63 -9.03
C PHE A 11 23.63 6.03 -8.05
N ILE A 12 23.21 6.81 -7.07
CA ILE A 12 21.99 6.51 -6.31
C ILE A 12 20.84 6.86 -7.25
N SER A 13 20.14 5.85 -7.76
CA SER A 13 18.82 6.04 -8.38
C SER A 13 17.85 6.53 -7.30
N GLN A 14 17.78 7.84 -7.09
CA GLN A 14 16.74 8.46 -6.28
C GLN A 14 15.53 8.67 -7.17
N ASN A 15 14.41 8.06 -6.78
CA ASN A 15 13.12 8.23 -7.45
C ASN A 15 12.72 9.72 -7.33
N PRO A 16 12.54 10.47 -8.43
CA PRO A 16 12.25 11.92 -8.39
C PRO A 16 10.91 12.26 -7.71
N ILE A 17 10.07 11.24 -7.47
CA ILE A 17 8.74 11.31 -6.84
C ILE A 17 8.78 11.96 -5.44
N LYS A 18 9.86 11.80 -4.65
CA LYS A 18 9.87 12.27 -3.25
C LYS A 18 10.06 13.78 -3.07
N GLN A 19 10.59 14.53 -4.05
CA GLN A 19 10.89 15.95 -3.83
C GLN A 19 9.68 16.88 -3.94
N VAL A 20 8.61 16.45 -4.63
CA VAL A 20 7.47 17.35 -4.95
C VAL A 20 6.61 17.66 -3.72
N TYR A 21 6.54 16.78 -2.71
CA TYR A 21 5.75 17.01 -1.49
C TYR A 21 6.55 17.52 -0.29
N ALA A 22 7.88 17.59 -0.38
CA ALA A 22 8.74 17.97 0.76
C ALA A 22 9.13 19.46 0.79
N THR A 23 8.74 20.26 -0.20
CA THR A 23 9.22 21.65 -0.29
C THR A 23 8.14 22.59 -0.83
N GLU A 24 7.32 23.17 0.05
CA GLU A 24 6.81 24.51 -0.25
C GLU A 24 8.01 25.48 -0.14
N ASN A 25 8.26 26.23 -1.22
CA ASN A 25 9.37 27.16 -1.48
C ASN A 25 10.73 26.55 -1.90
N THR A 26 10.87 26.21 -3.19
CA THR A 26 11.93 26.77 -4.08
C THR A 26 11.67 26.34 -5.54
N THR A 27 11.83 27.29 -6.46
CA THR A 27 11.56 27.20 -7.90
C THR A 27 12.54 26.32 -8.70
N ARG A 28 12.00 25.71 -9.78
CA ARG A 28 12.60 24.97 -10.93
C ARG A 28 12.62 23.44 -10.73
N SER A 29 11.66 22.68 -11.26
CA SER A 29 11.42 22.31 -12.67
C SER A 29 12.41 21.27 -13.20
N GLU A 30 12.11 20.00 -12.88
CA GLU A 30 12.32 18.83 -13.73
C GLU A 30 11.17 17.86 -13.46
N THR A 31 9.99 18.13 -14.02
CA THR A 31 8.85 17.23 -13.92
C THR A 31 8.81 16.35 -15.16
N ASN A 32 9.02 15.04 -14.98
CA ASN A 32 8.73 14.04 -16.02
C ASN A 32 7.26 14.21 -16.47
N PRO A 33 6.99 14.46 -17.76
CA PRO A 33 5.65 14.77 -18.25
C PRO A 33 4.61 13.69 -17.94
N ALA A 34 5.01 12.42 -17.83
CA ALA A 34 4.10 11.33 -17.45
C ALA A 34 3.63 11.45 -15.99
N LEU A 35 4.48 11.92 -15.07
CA LEU A 35 4.16 12.09 -13.65
C LEU A 35 3.25 13.29 -13.39
N VAL A 36 3.33 14.34 -14.23
CA VAL A 36 2.45 15.52 -14.13
C VAL A 36 1.04 15.21 -14.64
N PHE A 37 0.90 14.29 -15.60
CA PHE A 37 -0.38 13.95 -16.22
C PHE A 37 -1.37 13.30 -15.23
N PHE A 38 -0.91 12.39 -14.35
CA PHE A 38 -1.76 11.76 -13.32
C PHE A 38 -2.14 12.67 -12.17
N LEU A 39 -1.37 13.73 -11.94
CA LEU A 39 -1.66 14.70 -10.89
C LEU A 39 -2.88 15.58 -11.21
N THR A 40 -3.48 15.47 -12.41
CA THR A 40 -4.63 16.31 -12.79
C THR A 40 -5.77 15.60 -13.52
N ASN A 41 -5.55 14.41 -14.08
CA ASN A 41 -6.57 13.73 -14.91
C ASN A 41 -7.15 12.50 -14.21
N PRO A 42 -8.44 12.52 -13.85
CA PRO A 42 -9.12 11.35 -13.31
C PRO A 42 -9.10 10.19 -14.32
N THR A 43 -8.77 8.98 -13.88
CA THR A 43 -8.74 7.79 -14.74
C THR A 43 -9.35 6.57 -14.05
N GLY A 44 -10.02 5.72 -14.82
CA GLY A 44 -10.46 4.39 -14.40
C GLY A 44 -9.46 3.29 -14.72
N ASN A 45 -8.33 3.65 -15.34
CA ASN A 45 -7.31 2.73 -15.83
C ASN A 45 -5.97 3.06 -15.19
N PHE A 46 -5.55 2.26 -14.22
CA PHE A 46 -4.27 2.48 -13.56
C PHE A 46 -3.67 1.20 -13.00
N ASN A 47 -2.34 1.16 -12.94
CA ASN A 47 -1.59 0.22 -12.14
C ASN A 47 -0.93 0.97 -10.99
N ALA A 48 -1.17 0.54 -9.76
CA ALA A 48 -0.59 1.12 -8.57
C ALA A 48 0.13 0.05 -7.74
N THR A 49 1.32 0.38 -7.26
CA THR A 49 2.11 -0.50 -6.39
C THR A 49 2.69 0.27 -5.23
N GLY A 50 3.00 -0.44 -4.15
CA GLY A 50 3.59 0.18 -2.98
C GLY A 50 3.99 -0.83 -1.92
N SER A 51 4.45 -0.29 -0.79
CA SER A 51 4.84 -1.08 0.37
C SER A 51 3.81 -0.97 1.48
N ILE A 52 3.65 -2.04 2.26
CA ILE A 52 3.01 -2.03 3.57
C ILE A 52 4.06 -1.64 4.61
N SER A 53 3.69 -0.75 5.51
CA SER A 53 4.51 -0.30 6.64
C SER A 53 3.58 0.16 7.74
N SER A 54 3.07 -0.79 8.51
CA SER A 54 2.03 -0.54 9.51
C SER A 54 2.44 -1.02 10.90
N LEU A 55 1.89 -0.36 11.92
CA LEU A 55 1.98 -0.77 13.32
C LEU A 55 0.57 -1.13 13.79
N VAL A 56 0.40 -2.33 14.33
CA VAL A 56 -0.84 -2.78 14.97
C VAL A 56 -0.60 -2.84 16.47
N ILE A 57 -1.43 -2.12 17.24
CA ILE A 57 -1.30 -2.02 18.69
C ILE A 57 -2.38 -2.89 19.35
N VAL A 58 -1.99 -3.93 20.08
CA VAL A 58 -2.93 -4.65 20.95
C VAL A 58 -3.17 -3.77 22.18
N SER A 59 -4.41 -3.35 22.45
CA SER A 59 -4.76 -2.58 23.65
C SER A 59 -5.38 -3.50 24.70
N SER A 60 -4.67 -3.74 25.80
CA SER A 60 -5.26 -4.30 27.02
C SER A 60 -5.93 -3.18 27.82
N ASN A 61 -7.21 -3.34 28.17
CA ASN A 61 -8.00 -2.38 28.98
C ASN A 61 -7.51 -2.24 30.43
N ASN A 62 -6.28 -2.62 30.73
CA ASN A 62 -5.70 -2.56 32.06
C ASN A 62 -4.67 -1.44 32.09
N ASN A 63 -4.76 -0.57 33.11
CA ASN A 63 -3.91 0.61 33.33
C ASN A 63 -2.41 0.28 33.59
N ASN A 64 -1.95 -0.90 33.15
CA ASN A 64 -0.59 -1.38 33.29
C ASN A 64 0.10 -1.33 31.91
N ARG A 65 0.93 -0.31 31.68
CA ARG A 65 1.75 -0.08 30.47
C ARG A 65 2.91 -1.08 30.33
N THR A 66 2.76 -2.32 30.78
CA THR A 66 3.66 -3.41 30.40
C THR A 66 3.36 -3.75 28.94
N ALA A 67 4.35 -3.56 28.07
CA ALA A 67 4.31 -3.70 26.61
C ALA A 67 3.28 -4.74 26.12
N ASN A 68 2.09 -4.26 25.74
CA ASN A 68 1.19 -5.09 24.96
C ASN A 68 1.93 -5.45 23.65
N PRO A 69 1.79 -6.68 23.13
CA PRO A 69 2.44 -7.02 21.88
C PRO A 69 1.98 -6.04 20.80
N GLN A 70 2.94 -5.27 20.31
CA GLN A 70 2.77 -4.45 19.12
C GLN A 70 3.28 -5.28 17.95
N TYR A 71 2.61 -5.23 16.82
CA TYR A 71 3.04 -5.94 15.62
C TYR A 71 3.47 -4.95 14.55
N ILE A 72 4.61 -5.24 13.92
CA ILE A 72 5.09 -4.56 12.74
C ILE A 72 4.62 -5.37 11.53
N LEU A 73 3.93 -4.70 10.61
CA LEU A 73 3.53 -5.26 9.33
C LEU A 73 4.39 -4.61 8.24
N SER A 74 5.05 -5.43 7.42
CA SER A 74 5.91 -4.97 6.33
C SER A 74 5.79 -5.88 5.13
N GLY A 75 5.66 -5.31 3.94
CA GLY A 75 5.49 -6.07 2.72
C GLY A 75 5.15 -5.18 1.54
N ASP A 76 4.47 -5.74 0.56
CA ASP A 76 4.12 -5.05 -0.69
C ASP A 76 2.66 -5.28 -1.05
N TRP A 77 2.12 -4.37 -1.87
CA TRP A 77 0.78 -4.43 -2.42
C TRP A 77 0.79 -3.98 -3.89
N ASN A 78 -0.18 -4.48 -4.65
CA ASN A 78 -0.43 -4.07 -6.02
C ASN A 78 -1.93 -3.96 -6.29
N ILE A 79 -2.29 -3.04 -7.18
CA ILE A 79 -3.65 -2.81 -7.67
C ILE A 79 -3.58 -2.64 -9.18
N LEU A 80 -4.45 -3.34 -9.89
CA LEU A 80 -4.74 -3.10 -11.29
C LEU A 80 -6.21 -2.70 -11.44
N ALA A 81 -6.43 -1.56 -12.08
CA ALA A 81 -7.74 -1.09 -12.48
C ALA A 81 -7.81 -0.99 -14.00
N SER A 82 -8.87 -1.55 -14.58
CA SER A 82 -9.21 -1.41 -16.00
C SER A 82 -10.70 -1.12 -16.15
N ASN A 83 -11.01 -0.19 -17.03
CA ASN A 83 -12.34 0.30 -17.37
C ASN A 83 -13.17 0.70 -16.14
N GLY A 84 -12.50 1.30 -15.15
CA GLY A 84 -13.12 1.70 -13.89
C GLY A 84 -13.49 0.53 -12.98
N ASN A 85 -12.86 -0.63 -13.14
CA ASN A 85 -13.02 -1.76 -12.23
C ASN A 85 -11.66 -2.24 -11.72
N ILE A 86 -11.60 -2.70 -10.47
CA ILE A 86 -10.42 -3.40 -9.94
C ILE A 86 -10.41 -4.81 -10.52
N THR A 87 -9.42 -5.09 -11.37
CA THR A 87 -9.22 -6.40 -11.98
C THR A 87 -8.22 -7.25 -11.20
N ASP A 88 -7.33 -6.61 -10.43
CA ASP A 88 -6.46 -7.28 -9.47
C ASP A 88 -6.22 -6.39 -8.24
N PHE A 89 -6.28 -7.00 -7.07
CA PHE A 89 -5.74 -6.42 -5.85
C PHE A 89 -5.14 -7.54 -5.02
N SER A 90 -3.86 -7.40 -4.69
CA SER A 90 -3.17 -8.33 -3.81
C SER A 90 -2.20 -7.61 -2.89
N ALA A 91 -1.92 -8.25 -1.76
CA ALA A 91 -0.88 -7.81 -0.86
C ALA A 91 -0.21 -9.01 -0.19
N ASN A 92 1.08 -8.90 0.09
CA ASN A 92 1.85 -9.90 0.82
C ASN A 92 2.68 -9.19 1.87
N PHE A 93 2.54 -9.57 3.14
CA PHE A 93 3.26 -8.90 4.22
C PHE A 93 3.63 -9.86 5.34
N THR A 94 4.78 -9.60 5.95
CA THR A 94 5.18 -10.20 7.22
C THR A 94 4.51 -9.43 8.35
N MET A 95 3.98 -10.15 9.32
CA MET A 95 3.58 -9.63 10.62
C MET A 95 4.50 -10.23 11.68
N VAL A 96 5.08 -9.39 12.53
CA VAL A 96 5.99 -9.85 13.59
C VAL A 96 5.80 -8.99 14.83
N SER A 97 5.81 -9.59 16.02
CA SER A 97 5.79 -8.82 17.25
C SER A 97 7.08 -7.97 17.36
N VAL A 98 6.99 -6.79 17.98
CA VAL A 98 8.13 -5.85 18.15
C VAL A 98 9.31 -6.43 18.93
N ASN A 99 9.09 -7.51 19.69
CA ASN A 99 10.14 -8.26 20.38
C ASN A 99 10.81 -9.34 19.49
N GLY A 100 10.42 -9.45 18.21
CA GLY A 100 10.96 -10.40 17.24
C GLY A 100 10.34 -11.81 17.28
N THR A 101 9.33 -12.05 18.11
CA THR A 101 8.60 -13.34 18.15
C THR A 101 7.35 -13.29 17.28
N ASP A 102 6.66 -14.43 17.16
CA ASP A 102 5.32 -14.49 16.53
C ASP A 102 5.33 -13.93 15.11
N ARG A 103 6.23 -14.50 14.28
CA ARG A 103 6.39 -14.10 12.88
C ARG A 103 5.47 -14.95 12.02
N HIS A 104 4.65 -14.27 11.21
CA HIS A 104 3.76 -14.89 10.24
C HIS A 104 3.90 -14.17 8.89
N MET A 105 3.58 -14.89 7.82
CA MET A 105 3.34 -14.30 6.50
C MET A 105 1.84 -14.25 6.25
N HIS A 106 1.32 -13.09 5.87
CA HIS A 106 -0.05 -12.92 5.42
C HIS A 106 -0.10 -12.53 3.95
N SER A 107 -1.15 -12.99 3.27
CA SER A 107 -1.50 -12.54 1.93
C SER A 107 -2.97 -12.14 1.85
N ILE A 108 -3.26 -11.14 1.03
CA ILE A 108 -4.61 -10.80 0.56
C ILE A 108 -4.66 -11.26 -0.89
N THR A 109 -5.62 -12.12 -1.20
CA THR A 109 -5.75 -12.77 -2.51
C THR A 109 -7.20 -12.87 -2.95
N ASN A 110 -7.42 -13.22 -4.23
CA ASN A 110 -8.76 -13.48 -4.79
C ASN A 110 -9.72 -12.30 -4.58
N PHE A 111 -9.23 -11.06 -4.73
CA PHE A 111 -10.09 -9.90 -4.57
C PHE A 111 -11.17 -9.87 -5.65
N SER A 112 -12.42 -9.75 -5.23
CA SER A 112 -13.59 -9.59 -6.09
C SER A 112 -14.29 -8.28 -5.74
N SER A 113 -14.35 -7.39 -6.72
CA SER A 113 -14.91 -6.04 -6.57
C SER A 113 -16.43 -6.07 -6.34
N ASN A 114 -16.91 -5.33 -5.33
CA ASN A 114 -18.35 -5.11 -5.09
C ASN A 114 -18.88 -3.88 -5.84
N VAL A 115 -18.07 -3.29 -6.72
CA VAL A 115 -18.32 -1.99 -7.32
C VAL A 115 -19.50 -2.03 -8.30
N VAL A 116 -20.46 -1.14 -8.08
CA VAL A 116 -21.69 -0.98 -8.90
C VAL A 116 -21.58 0.19 -9.89
N ALA A 117 -20.55 1.02 -9.77
CA ALA A 117 -20.32 2.21 -10.60
C ALA A 117 -18.82 2.41 -10.87
N PRO A 118 -18.41 2.90 -12.05
CA PRO A 118 -16.99 2.98 -12.40
C PRO A 118 -16.12 3.69 -11.34
N LEU A 119 -15.07 3.02 -10.89
CA LEU A 119 -14.01 3.55 -10.04
C LEU A 119 -13.20 4.58 -10.82
N ILE A 120 -12.94 5.72 -10.20
CA ILE A 120 -12.09 6.77 -10.74
C ILE A 120 -11.03 7.11 -9.71
N LEU A 121 -9.77 7.18 -10.15
CA LEU A 121 -8.65 7.68 -9.38
C LEU A 121 -8.37 9.12 -9.78
N ASP A 122 -8.45 10.04 -8.82
CA ASP A 122 -8.15 11.47 -9.01
C ASP A 122 -7.06 11.96 -8.04
N ILE A 123 -6.89 13.28 -7.91
CA ILE A 123 -5.90 13.92 -7.05
C ILE A 123 -6.13 13.68 -5.55
N HIS A 124 -7.38 13.44 -5.16
CA HIS A 124 -7.77 13.12 -3.78
C HIS A 124 -7.61 11.63 -3.50
N GLY A 125 -7.57 10.80 -4.54
CA GLY A 125 -7.33 9.37 -4.49
C GLY A 125 -8.55 8.58 -4.93
N THR A 126 -8.75 7.40 -4.36
CA THR A 126 -9.90 6.56 -4.65
C THR A 126 -10.18 5.57 -3.52
N THR A 127 -11.39 5.04 -3.46
CA THR A 127 -11.76 3.98 -2.52
C THR A 127 -12.59 2.93 -3.23
N PHE A 128 -12.27 1.67 -3.00
CA PHE A 128 -13.01 0.53 -3.50
C PHE A 128 -13.24 -0.51 -2.41
N THR A 129 -14.29 -1.30 -2.60
CA THR A 129 -14.70 -2.34 -1.68
C THR A 129 -14.92 -3.64 -2.45
N GLY A 130 -14.64 -4.77 -1.81
CA GLY A 130 -14.81 -6.09 -2.38
C GLY A 130 -14.57 -7.18 -1.36
N GLU A 131 -14.68 -8.42 -1.77
CA GLU A 131 -14.39 -9.58 -0.94
C GLU A 131 -12.99 -10.12 -1.28
N SER A 132 -12.25 -10.60 -0.29
CA SER A 132 -10.94 -11.22 -0.51
C SER A 132 -10.68 -12.37 0.46
N ASP A 133 -9.82 -13.30 0.05
CA ASP A 133 -9.27 -14.32 0.95
C ASP A 133 -8.03 -13.79 1.65
N ILE A 134 -7.90 -14.10 2.95
CA ILE A 134 -6.74 -13.78 3.77
C ILE A 134 -6.03 -15.07 4.17
N THR A 135 -4.75 -15.17 3.81
CA THR A 135 -3.92 -16.33 4.14
C THR A 135 -3.03 -16.03 5.35
N ALA A 136 -2.64 -17.09 6.06
CA ALA A 136 -1.59 -17.07 7.07
C ALA A 136 -0.65 -18.26 6.80
N ASP A 137 0.63 -17.98 6.66
CA ASP A 137 1.70 -18.94 6.37
C ASP A 137 1.36 -19.89 5.20
N GLY A 138 0.78 -19.30 4.13
CA GLY A 138 0.41 -19.99 2.90
C GLY A 138 -0.93 -20.74 2.93
N ASN A 139 -1.63 -20.77 4.07
CA ASN A 139 -2.94 -21.41 4.20
C ASN A 139 -4.04 -20.34 4.21
N ILE A 140 -5.11 -20.54 3.43
CA ILE A 140 -6.26 -19.65 3.53
C ILE A 140 -6.88 -19.82 4.91
N THR A 141 -6.90 -18.72 5.68
CA THR A 141 -7.35 -18.72 7.08
C THR A 141 -8.72 -18.09 7.20
N TRP A 142 -9.00 -17.10 6.36
CA TRP A 142 -10.29 -16.42 6.30
C TRP A 142 -10.72 -16.25 4.84
N HIS A 143 -11.96 -16.63 4.55
CA HIS A 143 -12.53 -16.61 3.21
C HIS A 143 -13.54 -15.49 3.07
N THR A 144 -13.60 -14.89 1.88
CA THR A 144 -14.68 -13.97 1.49
C THR A 144 -14.84 -12.80 2.48
N ILE A 145 -13.72 -12.20 2.87
CA ILE A 145 -13.69 -11.14 3.86
C ILE A 145 -13.98 -9.81 3.19
N GLN A 146 -14.93 -9.06 3.74
CA GLN A 146 -15.23 -7.72 3.24
C GLN A 146 -14.02 -6.82 3.47
N THR A 147 -13.39 -6.43 2.36
CA THR A 147 -12.19 -5.59 2.31
C THR A 147 -12.53 -4.24 1.71
N THR A 148 -12.05 -3.18 2.36
CA THR A 148 -12.09 -1.81 1.86
C THR A 148 -10.67 -1.30 1.71
N VAL A 149 -10.37 -0.73 0.54
CA VAL A 149 -9.07 -0.18 0.22
C VAL A 149 -9.23 1.27 -0.19
N THR A 150 -8.44 2.16 0.41
CA THR A 150 -8.39 3.58 0.07
C THR A 150 -6.97 3.95 -0.32
N ILE A 151 -6.80 4.47 -1.54
CA ILE A 151 -5.62 5.26 -1.91
C ILE A 151 -5.97 6.70 -1.57
N ALA A 152 -5.22 7.33 -0.65
CA ALA A 152 -5.45 8.71 -0.26
C ALA A 152 -4.36 9.62 -0.84
N ARG A 153 -4.80 10.67 -1.54
CA ARG A 153 -3.95 11.69 -2.18
C ARG A 153 -2.81 11.10 -3.02
N GLN A 154 -3.06 9.95 -3.64
CA GLN A 154 -2.08 9.20 -4.44
C GLN A 154 -0.78 8.79 -3.70
N ASP A 155 -0.75 8.86 -2.36
CA ASP A 155 0.50 8.77 -1.58
C ASP A 155 0.47 7.66 -0.52
N THR A 156 -0.70 7.43 0.09
CA THR A 156 -0.86 6.35 1.10
C THR A 156 -1.95 5.39 0.70
N ILE A 157 -1.80 4.13 1.12
CA ILE A 157 -2.86 3.13 1.08
C ILE A 157 -3.34 2.82 2.50
N ARG A 158 -4.65 2.63 2.64
CA ARG A 158 -5.29 2.14 3.86
C ARG A 158 -6.16 0.95 3.49
N ILE A 159 -5.90 -0.19 4.12
CA ILE A 159 -6.66 -1.43 3.95
C ILE A 159 -7.39 -1.71 5.26
N THR A 160 -8.69 -1.98 5.18
CA THR A 160 -9.51 -2.39 6.33
C THR A 160 -10.35 -3.58 5.98
N PHE A 161 -10.66 -4.39 6.98
CA PHE A 161 -11.51 -5.57 6.89
C PHE A 161 -12.72 -5.41 7.80
N ASP A 162 -13.80 -6.13 7.52
CA ASP A 162 -14.80 -6.40 8.57
C ASP A 162 -14.16 -7.29 9.64
N HIS A 163 -13.88 -6.68 10.78
CA HIS A 163 -13.21 -7.31 11.90
C HIS A 163 -13.94 -8.51 12.51
N ASN A 164 -15.27 -8.58 12.37
CA ASN A 164 -16.06 -9.68 12.90
C ASN A 164 -15.68 -10.99 12.19
N ASP A 165 -15.35 -10.90 10.91
CA ASP A 165 -14.98 -12.06 10.09
C ASP A 165 -13.54 -12.52 10.34
N LEU A 166 -12.73 -11.69 11.00
CA LEU A 166 -11.32 -11.95 11.29
C LEU A 166 -11.04 -12.27 12.77
N ASN A 167 -12.07 -12.49 13.59
CA ASN A 167 -11.91 -12.66 15.04
C ASN A 167 -11.06 -11.54 15.68
N ASN A 168 -11.13 -10.32 15.13
CA ASN A 168 -10.32 -9.19 15.56
C ASN A 168 -8.77 -9.41 15.48
N HIS A 169 -8.30 -10.24 14.55
CA HIS A 169 -6.86 -10.55 14.37
C HIS A 169 -5.99 -9.29 14.23
N PHE A 170 -6.47 -8.30 13.47
CA PHE A 170 -5.80 -7.01 13.28
C PHE A 170 -6.25 -5.91 14.27
N GLN A 171 -6.87 -6.27 15.40
CA GLN A 171 -7.20 -5.34 16.50
C GLN A 171 -8.04 -4.12 16.07
N ASN A 172 -9.00 -4.33 15.15
CA ASN A 172 -9.82 -3.29 14.53
C ASN A 172 -9.03 -2.12 13.94
N GLN A 173 -7.75 -2.35 13.58
CA GLN A 173 -6.88 -1.32 13.03
C GLN A 173 -6.71 -1.51 11.53
N PRO A 174 -6.65 -0.40 10.77
CA PRO A 174 -6.25 -0.44 9.37
C PRO A 174 -4.80 -0.90 9.21
N ILE A 175 -4.52 -1.53 8.07
CA ILE A 175 -3.16 -1.75 7.58
C ILE A 175 -2.80 -0.58 6.66
N TYR A 176 -1.72 0.13 6.99
CA TYR A 176 -1.22 1.25 6.19
C TYR A 176 -0.01 0.87 5.34
N GLY A 177 0.12 1.59 4.22
CA GLY A 177 1.26 1.52 3.33
C GLY A 177 1.52 2.82 2.60
N ILE A 178 2.61 2.85 1.83
CA ILE A 178 3.05 3.98 1.01
C ILE A 178 2.94 3.58 -0.46
N VAL A 179 2.46 4.49 -1.30
CA VAL A 179 2.44 4.36 -2.75
C VAL A 179 3.85 4.56 -3.29
N SER A 180 4.35 3.58 -4.04
CA SER A 180 5.64 3.65 -4.73
C SER A 180 5.49 4.13 -6.17
N SER A 181 4.41 3.72 -6.84
CA SER A 181 4.14 4.05 -8.24
C SER A 181 2.66 4.03 -8.55
N ILE A 182 2.21 4.96 -9.40
CA ILE A 182 0.91 4.95 -10.09
C ILE A 182 1.20 5.26 -11.55
N GLN A 183 0.66 4.45 -12.46
CA GLN A 183 0.84 4.58 -13.91
C GLN A 183 -0.50 4.33 -14.61
N GLU A 184 -0.76 5.01 -15.73
CA GLU A 184 -1.89 4.69 -16.61
C GLU A 184 -1.73 3.26 -17.08
N TYR A 185 -2.84 2.54 -17.08
CA TYR A 185 -2.88 1.22 -17.65
C TYR A 185 -3.56 1.29 -19.01
N GLU A 186 -2.78 1.12 -20.08
CA GLU A 186 -3.33 0.97 -21.42
C GLU A 186 -3.43 -0.53 -21.72
N GLU A 187 -4.63 -1.03 -21.99
CA GLU A 187 -4.80 -2.39 -22.50
C GLU A 187 -4.12 -2.48 -23.88
N THR A 188 -3.07 -3.29 -23.98
CA THR A 188 -2.44 -3.57 -25.28
C THR A 188 -3.38 -4.41 -26.13
N THR A 189 -3.98 -3.78 -27.15
CA THR A 189 -4.82 -4.43 -28.18
C THR A 189 -4.05 -5.37 -29.07
#